data_AF-A0A0F9BNE6-F1
#
_entry.id   AF-A0A0F9BNE6-F1
#
_cell.length_a   1.000
_cell.length_b   1.000
_cell.length_c   1.000
_cell.angle_alpha   90.00
_cell.angle_beta   90.00
_cell.angle_gamma   90.00
#
_symmetry.space_group_name_H-M   'P 1'
#
loop_
_entity.id
_entity.type
_entity.pdbx_description
1 polymer ?
#
loop_
_entity_poly.entity_id
_entity_poly.type
_entity_poly.pdbx_seq_one_letter_code
_entity_poly.pdbx_strand_id
1 'polypeptide(L)' 'HVTDDLEGKPALTTEEISERMSGNLCRCAAYPNIVEAIRKAAGESA' A
#
# COMPACT_ATOMS: atom_id res chain seq x y z
N HIS A 1 7.80 -5.06 -7.70
CA HIS A 1 8.44 -3.77 -8.09
C HIS A 1 7.41 -3.00 -8.91
N VAL A 2 7.02 -1.81 -8.45
CA VAL A 2 5.82 -1.10 -8.97
C VAL A 2 6.00 0.41 -9.18
N THR A 3 7.15 0.97 -8.79
CA THR A 3 7.43 2.41 -8.91
C THR A 3 8.09 2.73 -10.26
N ASP A 4 7.54 3.69 -10.99
CA ASP A 4 8.04 4.11 -12.31
C ASP A 4 9.16 5.17 -12.24
N ASP A 5 9.08 6.11 -11.29
CA ASP A 5 10.08 7.15 -11.05
C ASP A 5 10.76 6.96 -9.68
N LEU A 6 12.08 6.77 -9.70
CA LEU A 6 12.89 6.50 -8.51
C LEU A 6 13.38 7.76 -7.82
N GLU A 7 13.32 8.92 -8.47
CA GLU A 7 13.78 10.20 -7.91
C GLU A 7 12.63 10.96 -7.23
N GLY A 8 11.39 10.66 -7.62
CA GLY A 8 10.17 11.25 -7.08
C GLY A 8 9.68 10.63 -5.78
N LYS A 9 8.79 11.35 -5.07
CA LYS A 9 8.02 10.78 -3.96
C LYS A 9 6.91 9.89 -4.51
N PRO A 10 6.88 8.58 -4.18
CA PRO A 10 5.84 7.68 -4.68
C PRO A 10 4.48 8.04 -4.10
N ALA A 11 3.44 7.95 -4.93
CA ALA A 11 2.06 8.01 -4.48
C ALA A 11 1.70 6.74 -3.71
N LEU A 12 0.86 6.86 -2.68
CA LEU A 12 0.42 5.71 -1.87
C LEU A 12 -0.77 5.00 -2.52
N THR A 13 -0.59 4.55 -3.77
CA THR A 13 -1.60 3.76 -4.48
C THR A 13 -1.76 2.38 -3.87
N THR A 14 -2.84 1.67 -4.23
CA THR A 14 -3.07 0.29 -3.80
C THR A 14 -1.89 -0.61 -4.13
N GLU A 15 -1.32 -0.48 -5.32
CA GLU A 15 -0.22 -1.29 -5.82
C GLU A 15 1.08 -0.99 -5.04
N GLU A 16 1.37 0.29 -4.81
CA GLU A 16 2.55 0.75 -4.07
C GLU A 16 2.53 0.30 -2.60
N ILE A 17 1.35 0.36 -1.95
CA ILE A 17 1.17 -0.13 -0.59
C ILE A 17 1.26 -1.66 -0.56
N SER A 18 0.62 -2.35 -1.50
CA SER A 18 0.63 -3.81 -1.55
C SER A 18 2.05 -4.37 -1.72
N GLU A 19 2.84 -3.78 -2.62
CA GLU A 19 4.25 -4.15 -2.80
C GLU A 19 5.05 -3.93 -1.51
N ARG A 20 4.90 -2.77 -0.85
CA ARG A 20 5.60 -2.47 0.41
C ARG A 20 5.18 -3.38 1.56
N MET A 21 3.94 -3.85 1.54
CA MET A 21 3.41 -4.78 2.55
C MET A 21 3.68 -6.25 2.25
N SER A 22 4.21 -6.59 1.07
CA SER A 22 4.44 -7.98 0.62
C SER A 22 5.33 -8.79 1.57
N GLY A 23 6.21 -8.14 2.34
CA GLY A 23 7.06 -8.77 3.35
C GLY A 23 6.35 -9.17 4.65
N ASN A 24 5.08 -8.80 4.86
CA ASN A 24 4.36 -8.96 6.13
C ASN A 24 3.23 -9.98 6.02
N LEU A 25 3.51 -11.29 6.14
CA LEU A 25 2.52 -12.36 5.92
C LEU A 25 1.31 -12.28 6.87
N CYS A 26 0.11 -12.23 6.29
CA CYS A 26 -1.16 -12.31 7.02
C CYS A 26 -1.89 -13.63 6.73
N ARG A 27 -2.04 -14.50 7.75
CA ARG A 27 -2.73 -15.79 7.60
C ARG A 27 -4.24 -15.67 7.41
N CYS A 28 -4.84 -14.58 7.90
CA CYS A 28 -6.29 -14.37 7.87
C CYS A 28 -6.80 -13.80 6.54
N ALA A 29 -5.92 -13.56 5.56
CA ALA A 29 -6.25 -12.90 4.30
C ALA A 29 -6.83 -11.47 4.46
N ALA A 30 -6.39 -10.74 5.49
CA ALA A 30 -6.87 -9.38 5.76
C ALA A 30 -6.20 -8.27 4.92
N TYR A 31 -5.31 -8.63 3.99
CA TYR A 31 -4.52 -7.67 3.22
C TYR A 31 -5.32 -6.56 2.51
N PRO A 32 -6.46 -6.85 1.84
CA PRO A 32 -7.24 -5.79 1.19
C PRO A 32 -7.68 -4.69 2.18
N ASN A 33 -8.09 -5.10 3.39
CA ASN A 33 -8.51 -4.18 4.44
C ASN A 33 -7.32 -3.45 5.07
N ILE A 34 -6.16 -4.10 5.18
CA ILE A 34 -4.92 -3.44 5.66
C ILE A 34 -4.48 -2.35 4.69
N VAL A 35 -4.55 -2.59 3.38
CA VAL A 35 -4.21 -1.59 2.36
C VAL A 35 -5.16 -0.40 2.43
N GLU A 36 -6.47 -0.64 2.55
CA GLU A 36 -7.48 0.42 2.71
C GLU A 36 -7.22 1.26 3.97
N ALA A 37 -6.96 0.59 5.10
CA ALA A 37 -6.65 1.27 6.36
C ALA A 37 -5.40 2.17 6.25
N ILE A 38 -4.36 1.73 5.54
CA ILE A 38 -3.15 2.54 5.31
C ILE A 38 -3.46 3.77 4.46
N ARG A 39 -4.26 3.62 3.38
CA ARG A 39 -4.67 4.76 2.53
C ARG A 39 -5.45 5.79 3.32
N LYS A 40 -6.41 5.33 4.14
CA LYS A 40 -7.18 6.18 5.04
C LYS A 40 -6.29 6.92 6.05
N ALA A 41 -5.34 6.21 6.66
CA ALA A 41 -4.39 6.82 7.60
C ALA A 41 -3.46 7.85 6.92
N ALA A 42 -3.17 7.66 5.63
CA ALA A 42 -2.40 8.61 4.81
C ALA A 42 -3.19 9.87 4.40
N GLY A 43 -4.48 9.96 4.76
CA GLY A 43 -5.32 11.11 4.48
C GLY A 43 -6.05 11.05 3.13
N GLU A 44 -6.01 9.92 2.43
CA GLU A 44 -6.92 9.70 1.31
C GLU A 44 -8.34 9.49 1.85
N SER A 45 -9.28 10.31 1.38
CA SER A 45 -10.70 10.10 1.66
C SER A 45 -11.21 8.97 0.77
N ALA A 46 -11.96 8.04 1.37
CA ALA A 46 -12.55 6.87 0.71
C ALA A 46 -13.43 7.23 -0.49
#